data_AF-A0A2U1LUG0-F1
#
_entry.id   AF-A0A2U1LUG0-F1
#
_cell.length_a   1.000
_cell.length_b   1.000
_cell.length_c   1.000
_cell.angle_alpha   90.00
_cell.angle_beta   90.00
_cell.angle_gamma   90.00
#
_symmetry.space_group_name_H-M   'P 1'
#
loop_
_entity.id
_entity.type
_entity.pdbx_description
1 polymer ?
#
loop_
_entity_poly.entity_id
_entity_poly.type
_entity_poly.pdbx_seq_one_letter_code
_entity_poly.pdbx_strand_id
1 'polypeptide(L)'
;MQAKIENIMNHFVFEGIPASLQYWKNTSVGYYEWSLSVAGQPSISYNDNEGLKLYRKTCLSYGEVRNGDVLPDGQPDCFAGLAAETRVKHERTNSDPTQFLGQLVVPVFRYQGGQKVLDGVIELVTFYPKRSYASEFNQIKGLLQAENLHS
;
A
#
# COMPACT_ATOMS: atom_id res chain seq x y z
N MET A 1 -4.64 -14.30 7.44
CA MET A 1 -4.04 -13.26 6.59
C MET A 1 -3.94 -11.94 7.33
N GLN A 2 -5.06 -11.38 7.79
CA GLN A 2 -5.07 -10.12 8.55
C GLN A 2 -4.04 -10.09 9.70
N ALA A 3 -3.99 -11.10 10.56
CA ALA A 3 -2.99 -11.19 11.64
C ALA A 3 -1.52 -11.14 11.14
N LYS A 4 -1.23 -11.69 9.95
CA LYS A 4 0.12 -11.61 9.35
C LYS A 4 0.45 -10.18 8.91
N ILE A 5 -0.52 -9.51 8.30
CA ILE A 5 -0.37 -8.10 7.89
C ILE A 5 -0.21 -7.21 9.12
N GLU A 6 -1.02 -7.41 10.17
CA GLU A 6 -0.87 -6.70 11.44
C GLU A 6 0.53 -6.91 12.03
N ASN A 7 1.05 -8.14 11.99
CA ASN A 7 2.40 -8.44 12.46
C ASN A 7 3.48 -7.70 11.65
N ILE A 8 3.35 -7.70 10.31
CA ILE A 8 4.25 -6.94 9.41
C ILE A 8 4.24 -5.46 9.77
N MET A 9 3.05 -4.87 9.92
CA MET A 9 2.95 -3.45 10.27
C MET A 9 3.61 -3.16 11.61
N ASN A 10 3.29 -3.93 12.65
CA ASN A 10 3.83 -3.72 13.99
C ASN A 10 5.35 -3.85 14.07
N HIS A 11 5.99 -4.55 13.14
CA HIS A 11 7.44 -4.70 13.06
C HIS A 11 8.11 -3.77 12.03
N PHE A 12 7.33 -2.96 11.31
CA PHE A 12 7.87 -1.92 10.43
C PHE A 12 8.46 -0.77 11.27
N VAL A 13 9.69 -0.36 10.94
CA VAL A 13 10.40 0.70 11.67
C VAL A 13 10.45 1.95 10.81
N PHE A 14 9.80 3.02 11.26
CA PHE A 14 9.81 4.30 10.57
C PHE A 14 11.16 5.03 10.73
N GLU A 15 11.67 5.62 9.64
CA GLU A 15 12.96 6.32 9.59
C GLU A 15 12.90 7.78 10.10
N GLY A 16 12.09 8.06 11.13
CA GLY A 16 12.04 9.37 11.79
C GLY A 16 11.32 10.51 11.04
N ILE A 17 10.76 10.24 9.85
CA ILE A 17 9.92 11.19 9.11
C ILE A 17 8.42 10.88 9.28
N PRO A 18 7.53 11.88 9.31
CA PRO A 18 6.08 11.65 9.35
C PRO A 18 5.62 10.74 8.21
N ALA A 19 5.02 9.61 8.57
CA ALA A 19 4.64 8.58 7.62
C ALA A 19 3.47 7.73 8.11
N SER A 20 2.75 7.13 7.19
CA SER A 20 1.66 6.19 7.45
C SER A 20 1.83 4.95 6.60
N LEU A 21 1.68 3.78 7.22
CA LEU A 21 1.64 2.49 6.56
C LEU A 21 0.20 1.96 6.62
N GLN A 22 -0.37 1.56 5.49
CA GLN A 22 -1.73 1.02 5.41
C GLN A 22 -1.80 -0.16 4.45
N TYR A 23 -2.81 -1.01 4.62
CA TYR A 23 -3.02 -2.17 3.78
C TYR A 23 -4.32 -2.07 3.00
N TRP A 24 -4.22 -2.27 1.70
CA TRP A 24 -5.33 -2.44 0.78
C TRP A 24 -5.52 -3.92 0.55
N LYS A 25 -6.67 -4.46 0.96
CA LYS A 25 -6.98 -5.88 0.76
C LYS A 25 -7.52 -6.10 -0.64
N ASN A 26 -7.03 -7.13 -1.34
CA ASN A 26 -7.66 -7.59 -2.57
C ASN A 26 -8.97 -8.33 -2.25
N THR A 27 -10.08 -7.87 -2.80
CA THR A 27 -11.42 -8.45 -2.62
C THR A 27 -11.90 -9.25 -3.83
N SER A 28 -11.22 -9.15 -4.98
CA SER A 28 -11.59 -9.86 -6.20
C SER A 28 -11.42 -11.37 -6.10
N VAL A 29 -12.31 -12.09 -6.79
CA VAL A 29 -12.26 -13.54 -6.94
C VAL A 29 -11.78 -13.85 -8.36
N GLY A 30 -10.47 -13.91 -8.52
CA GLY A 30 -9.88 -14.19 -9.83
C GLY A 30 -8.37 -14.04 -9.76
N TYR A 31 -7.65 -14.79 -10.61
CA TYR A 31 -6.20 -14.70 -10.60
C TYR A 31 -5.75 -13.31 -11.08
N TYR A 32 -6.25 -12.86 -12.24
CA TYR A 32 -5.85 -11.59 -12.88
C TYR A 32 -6.74 -10.39 -12.51
N GLU A 33 -7.79 -10.61 -11.73
CA GLU A 33 -8.68 -9.56 -11.30
C GLU A 33 -8.20 -8.99 -9.97
N TRP A 34 -8.35 -7.68 -9.81
CA TRP A 34 -8.08 -7.01 -8.55
C TRP A 34 -9.19 -6.02 -8.24
N SER A 35 -9.47 -5.90 -6.95
CA SER A 35 -10.33 -4.88 -6.38
C SER A 35 -9.81 -4.63 -4.98
N LEU A 36 -9.60 -3.37 -4.62
CA LEU A 36 -8.93 -3.00 -3.39
C LEU A 36 -9.89 -2.34 -2.43
N SER A 37 -9.87 -2.78 -1.17
CA SER A 37 -10.56 -2.10 -0.08
C SER A 37 -9.62 -1.86 1.08
N VAL A 38 -9.65 -0.64 1.61
CA VAL A 38 -8.86 -0.22 2.77
C VAL A 38 -9.70 -0.16 4.06
N ALA A 39 -11.02 -0.35 3.95
CA ALA A 39 -11.93 -0.31 5.09
C ALA A 39 -11.70 -1.52 6.01
N GLY A 40 -11.62 -1.28 7.32
CA GLY A 40 -11.35 -2.31 8.33
C GLY A 40 -9.99 -2.99 8.21
N GLN A 41 -9.09 -2.48 7.36
CA GLN A 41 -7.75 -3.02 7.20
C GLN A 41 -6.74 -2.34 8.15
N PRO A 42 -5.68 -3.06 8.54
CA PRO A 42 -4.64 -2.51 9.41
C PRO A 42 -4.02 -1.22 8.84
N SER A 43 -3.71 -0.28 9.74
CA SER A 43 -2.93 0.92 9.43
C SER A 43 -2.21 1.42 10.68
N ILE A 44 -0.99 1.90 10.51
CA ILE A 44 -0.19 2.52 11.57
C ILE A 44 0.45 3.80 11.05
N SER A 45 0.64 4.77 11.93
CA SER A 45 1.24 6.06 11.57
C SER A 45 2.30 6.46 12.59
N TYR A 46 3.35 7.12 12.10
CA TYR A 46 4.44 7.66 12.90
C TYR A 46 4.50 9.17 12.71
N ASN A 47 4.65 9.91 13.82
CA ASN A 47 4.52 11.36 13.85
C ASN A 47 3.28 11.84 13.09
N ASP A 48 2.14 11.26 13.47
CA ASP A 48 0.85 11.38 12.81
C ASP A 48 0.41 12.84 12.67
N ASN A 49 0.50 13.36 11.45
CA ASN A 49 0.16 14.73 11.12
C ASN A 49 -1.19 14.81 10.42
N GLU A 50 -1.81 16.00 10.44
CA GLU A 50 -3.14 16.20 9.88
C GLU A 50 -3.22 15.87 8.37
N GLY A 51 -2.12 16.03 7.63
CA GLY A 51 -2.04 15.67 6.21
C GLY A 51 -2.17 14.16 5.96
N LEU A 52 -1.51 13.33 6.77
CA LEU A 52 -1.58 11.87 6.67
C LEU A 52 -2.96 11.35 7.12
N LYS A 53 -3.55 11.95 8.16
CA LYS A 53 -4.93 11.65 8.58
C LYS A 53 -5.93 11.98 7.47
N LEU A 54 -5.77 13.15 6.84
CA LEU A 54 -6.63 13.56 5.73
C LEU A 54 -6.48 12.61 4.55
N TYR A 55 -5.24 12.24 4.19
CA TYR A 55 -4.98 11.25 3.15
C TYR A 55 -5.69 9.92 3.45
N ARG A 56 -5.53 9.38 4.66
CA ARG A 56 -6.20 8.14 5.09
C ARG A 56 -7.71 8.24 4.98
N LYS A 57 -8.30 9.37 5.40
CA LYS A 57 -9.74 9.64 5.32
C LYS A 57 -10.22 9.66 3.87
N THR A 58 -9.44 10.26 2.97
CA THR A 58 -9.72 10.24 1.53
C THR A 58 -9.69 8.80 1.00
N CYS A 59 -8.67 8.00 1.32
CA CYS A 59 -8.64 6.58 0.94
C CYS A 59 -9.84 5.79 1.46
N LEU A 60 -10.30 6.05 2.69
CA LEU A 60 -11.50 5.42 3.26
C LEU A 60 -12.78 5.80 2.49
N SER A 61 -12.84 7.02 1.96
CA SER A 61 -14.00 7.51 1.20
C SER A 61 -14.15 6.85 -0.17
N TYR A 62 -13.08 6.27 -0.71
CA TYR A 62 -13.12 5.57 -2.00
C TYR A 62 -13.97 4.29 -1.95
N GLY A 63 -14.13 3.69 -0.76
CA GLY A 63 -14.84 2.42 -0.62
C GLY A 63 -14.03 1.25 -1.18
N GLU A 64 -14.59 0.57 -2.17
CA GLU A 64 -13.90 -0.47 -2.94
C GLU A 64 -13.50 0.11 -4.30
N VAL A 65 -12.23 -0.04 -4.67
CA VAL A 65 -11.64 0.50 -5.90
C VAL A 65 -11.35 -0.64 -6.88
N ARG A 66 -11.62 -0.41 -8.17
CA ARG A 66 -11.37 -1.35 -9.27
C ARG A 66 -10.74 -0.62 -10.45
N ASN A 67 -10.22 -1.40 -11.40
CA ASN A 67 -9.71 -0.86 -12.65
C ASN A 67 -10.81 -0.07 -13.39
N GLY A 68 -10.50 1.16 -13.78
CA GLY A 68 -11.38 2.05 -14.52
C GLY A 68 -12.34 2.87 -13.66
N ASP A 69 -12.30 2.74 -12.32
CA ASP A 69 -13.09 3.55 -11.42
C ASP A 69 -12.56 4.98 -11.33
N VAL A 70 -13.41 5.97 -11.55
CA VAL A 70 -13.09 7.35 -11.20
C VAL A 70 -13.30 7.53 -9.70
N LEU A 71 -12.23 7.81 -8.99
CA LEU A 71 -12.24 8.04 -7.55
C LEU A 71 -13.02 9.31 -7.18
N PRO A 72 -13.52 9.42 -5.94
CA PRO A 72 -14.20 10.62 -5.43
C PRO A 72 -13.43 11.94 -5.58
N ASP A 73 -12.11 11.91 -5.74
CA ASP A 73 -11.26 13.08 -5.97
C ASP A 73 -11.02 13.38 -7.46
N GLY A 74 -11.69 12.64 -8.36
CA GLY A 74 -11.59 12.79 -9.81
C GLY A 74 -10.42 12.08 -10.45
N GLN A 75 -9.58 11.36 -9.69
CA GLN A 75 -8.48 10.58 -10.27
C GLN A 75 -8.97 9.23 -10.84
N PRO A 76 -8.36 8.73 -11.93
CA PRO A 76 -8.81 7.51 -12.60
C PRO A 76 -8.45 6.20 -11.86
N ASP A 77 -7.61 6.25 -10.83
CA ASP A 77 -7.33 5.12 -9.93
C ASP A 77 -6.54 5.61 -8.69
N CYS A 78 -6.52 4.80 -7.64
CA CYS A 78 -5.63 4.96 -6.50
C CYS A 78 -4.23 4.43 -6.84
N PHE A 79 -3.19 4.96 -6.20
CA PHE A 79 -1.82 4.51 -6.46
C PHE A 79 -1.59 3.02 -6.10
N ALA A 80 -2.34 2.49 -5.13
CA ALA A 80 -2.31 1.07 -4.81
C ALA A 80 -2.89 0.19 -5.94
N GLY A 81 -3.87 0.69 -6.69
CA GLY A 81 -4.45 0.02 -7.86
C GLY A 81 -3.40 -0.27 -8.93
N LEU A 82 -2.49 0.68 -9.17
CA LEU A 82 -1.37 0.50 -10.10
C LEU A 82 -0.48 -0.70 -9.70
N ALA A 83 -0.15 -0.86 -8.41
CA ALA A 83 0.64 -2.01 -7.94
C ALA A 83 -0.14 -3.33 -8.00
N ALA A 84 -1.45 -3.30 -7.79
CA ALA A 84 -2.30 -4.47 -7.94
C ALA A 84 -2.39 -4.91 -9.41
N GLU A 85 -2.54 -3.96 -10.33
CA GLU A 85 -2.63 -4.20 -11.77
C GLU A 85 -1.31 -4.74 -12.34
N THR A 86 -0.21 -4.02 -12.14
CA THR A 86 1.08 -4.40 -12.73
C THR A 86 1.79 -5.50 -11.94
N ARG A 87 1.30 -5.81 -10.73
CA ARG A 87 1.88 -6.82 -9.83
C ARG A 87 3.34 -6.58 -9.48
N VAL A 88 3.77 -5.33 -9.50
CA VAL A 88 5.12 -4.90 -9.13
C VAL A 88 5.02 -3.68 -8.21
N LYS A 89 6.09 -3.42 -7.45
CA LYS A 89 6.14 -2.20 -6.63
C LYS A 89 6.15 -0.95 -7.49
N HIS A 90 5.62 0.15 -6.96
CA HIS A 90 5.78 1.49 -7.52
C HIS A 90 6.11 2.49 -6.42
N GLU A 91 6.78 3.57 -6.79
CA GLU A 91 7.13 4.64 -5.88
C GLU A 91 6.92 6.02 -6.51
N ARG A 92 6.56 6.99 -5.66
CA ARG A 92 6.50 8.42 -6.01
C ARG A 92 7.45 9.16 -5.08
N THR A 93 8.55 9.62 -5.66
CA THR A 93 9.68 10.25 -4.97
C THR A 93 9.63 11.77 -5.17
N ASN A 94 10.57 12.50 -4.57
CA ASN A 94 10.72 13.94 -4.79
C ASN A 94 11.17 14.33 -6.22
N SER A 95 11.41 13.36 -7.08
CA SER A 95 11.62 13.60 -8.52
C SER A 95 10.31 13.85 -9.27
N ASP A 96 9.14 13.59 -8.66
CA ASP A 96 7.84 13.94 -9.22
C ASP A 96 7.46 15.37 -8.79
N PRO A 97 7.51 16.36 -9.70
CA PRO A 97 7.30 17.77 -9.36
C PRO A 97 5.83 18.09 -9.05
N THR A 98 4.90 17.19 -9.39
CA THR A 98 3.45 17.39 -9.19
C THR A 98 2.94 16.76 -7.91
N GLN A 99 3.81 16.03 -7.20
CA GLN A 99 3.46 15.20 -6.08
C GLN A 99 3.88 15.83 -4.75
N PHE A 100 2.90 16.09 -3.88
CA PHE A 100 3.16 16.65 -2.55
C PHE A 100 3.46 15.59 -1.47
N LEU A 101 2.98 14.35 -1.67
CA LEU A 101 3.17 13.23 -0.75
C LEU A 101 4.09 12.18 -1.33
N GLY A 102 4.98 11.66 -0.52
CA GLY A 102 5.78 10.51 -0.88
C GLY A 102 4.98 9.22 -0.81
N GLN A 103 5.16 8.30 -1.76
CA GLN A 103 4.44 7.02 -1.74
C GLN A 103 5.34 5.86 -2.16
N LEU A 104 5.14 4.71 -1.52
CA LEU A 104 5.63 3.40 -1.95
C LEU A 104 4.46 2.41 -1.83
N VAL A 105 4.13 1.74 -2.92
CA VAL A 105 3.11 0.67 -2.95
C VAL A 105 3.80 -0.65 -3.28
N VAL A 106 3.52 -1.66 -2.47
CA VAL A 106 4.14 -2.99 -2.56
C VAL A 106 3.03 -4.05 -2.63
N PRO A 107 2.89 -4.75 -3.75
CA PRO A 107 1.91 -5.83 -3.84
C PRO A 107 2.29 -6.96 -2.88
N VAL A 108 1.27 -7.59 -2.28
CA VAL A 108 1.40 -8.70 -1.36
C VAL A 108 0.84 -9.94 -2.02
N PHE A 109 1.64 -11.00 -2.06
CA PHE A 109 1.26 -12.27 -2.66
C PHE A 109 1.40 -13.42 -1.69
N ARG A 110 0.57 -14.44 -1.91
CA ARG A 110 0.66 -15.76 -1.27
C ARG A 110 0.63 -16.85 -2.32
N TYR A 111 1.24 -17.99 -2.01
CA TYR A 111 1.14 -19.16 -2.86
C TYR A 111 -0.09 -20.00 -2.50
N GLN A 112 -0.90 -20.34 -3.50
CA GLN A 112 -1.96 -21.35 -3.41
C GLN A 112 -1.70 -22.43 -4.45
N GLY A 113 -1.37 -23.65 -4.01
CA GLY A 113 -1.12 -24.76 -4.94
C GLY A 113 -0.04 -24.46 -5.99
N GLY A 114 1.01 -23.71 -5.61
CA GLY A 114 2.09 -23.28 -6.52
C GLY A 114 1.81 -22.00 -7.33
N GLN A 115 0.59 -21.47 -7.28
CA GLN A 115 0.23 -20.22 -7.96
C GLN A 115 0.41 -19.01 -7.04
N LYS A 116 1.09 -17.96 -7.52
CA LYS A 116 1.28 -16.68 -6.82
C LYS A 116 0.03 -15.81 -6.97
N VAL A 117 -0.77 -15.68 -5.92
CA VAL A 117 -2.06 -14.96 -5.91
C VAL A 117 -1.90 -13.62 -5.21
N LEU A 118 -2.46 -12.55 -5.79
CA LEU A 118 -2.49 -11.21 -5.18
C LEU A 118 -3.45 -11.23 -3.99
N ASP A 119 -2.94 -10.87 -2.84
CA ASP A 119 -3.68 -10.82 -1.58
C ASP A 119 -4.02 -9.39 -1.18
N GLY A 120 -3.18 -8.42 -1.56
CA GLY A 120 -3.41 -7.00 -1.34
C GLY A 120 -2.21 -6.15 -1.71
N VAL A 121 -2.17 -4.92 -1.23
CA VAL A 121 -1.07 -3.96 -1.42
C VAL A 121 -0.78 -3.27 -0.09
N ILE A 122 0.48 -3.27 0.33
CA ILE A 122 0.95 -2.42 1.42
C ILE A 122 1.34 -1.08 0.81
N GLU A 123 0.79 0.00 1.35
CA GLU A 123 1.10 1.36 0.96
C GLU A 123 1.78 2.09 2.13
N LEU A 124 2.98 2.61 1.87
CA LEU A 124 3.65 3.59 2.71
C LEU A 124 3.45 4.96 2.10
N VAL A 125 3.00 5.92 2.91
CA VAL A 125 2.86 7.33 2.54
C VAL A 125 3.70 8.17 3.48
N THR A 126 4.53 9.05 2.94
CA THR A 126 5.32 10.00 3.73
C THR A 126 4.85 11.41 3.42
N PHE A 127 4.81 12.25 4.46
CA PHE A 127 4.40 13.64 4.26
C PHE A 127 5.40 14.43 3.40
N TYR A 128 6.68 14.07 3.49
CA TYR A 128 7.74 14.61 2.64
C TYR A 128 8.25 13.52 1.70
N PRO A 129 8.19 13.71 0.37
CA PRO A 129 8.74 12.75 -0.57
C PRO A 129 10.26 12.56 -0.38
N LYS A 130 10.71 11.31 -0.30
CA LYS A 130 12.13 10.96 -0.26
C LYS A 130 12.70 10.87 -1.68
N ARG A 131 14.04 10.84 -1.79
CA ARG A 131 14.75 10.52 -3.05
C ARG A 131 14.54 9.06 -3.49
N SER A 132 14.35 8.16 -2.53
CA SER A 132 14.13 6.74 -2.77
C SER A 132 13.47 6.10 -1.54
N TYR A 133 12.69 5.04 -1.79
CA TYR A 133 12.11 4.17 -0.77
C TYR A 133 12.71 2.76 -0.78
N ALA A 134 13.95 2.61 -1.28
CA ALA A 134 14.60 1.31 -1.38
C ALA A 134 14.78 0.64 -0.01
N SER A 135 15.10 1.42 1.04
CA SER A 135 15.25 0.93 2.41
C SER A 135 13.92 0.36 2.93
N GLU A 136 12.84 1.13 2.82
CA GLU A 136 11.51 0.72 3.25
C GLU A 136 10.97 -0.46 2.44
N PHE A 137 11.23 -0.49 1.13
CA PHE A 137 10.88 -1.64 0.30
C PHE A 137 11.61 -2.91 0.76
N ASN A 138 12.91 -2.83 1.04
CA ASN A 138 13.68 -3.98 1.52
C ASN A 138 13.18 -4.46 2.89
N GLN A 139 12.80 -3.54 3.78
CA GLN A 139 12.20 -3.87 5.06
C GLN A 139 10.84 -4.58 4.89
N ILE A 140 9.92 -4.01 4.10
CA ILE A 140 8.62 -4.62 3.81
C ILE A 140 8.81 -6.03 3.21
N LYS A 141 9.75 -6.18 2.27
CA LYS A 141 10.07 -7.46 1.66
C LYS A 141 10.57 -8.48 2.68
N GLY A 142 11.47 -8.09 3.60
CA GLY A 142 11.95 -8.97 4.66
C GLY A 142 10.85 -9.39 5.63
N LEU A 143 9.97 -8.46 6.01
CA LEU A 143 8.82 -8.73 6.89
C LEU A 143 7.79 -9.65 6.21
N LEU A 144 7.51 -9.45 4.92
CA LEU A 144 6.66 -10.35 4.13
C LEU A 144 7.24 -11.77 4.12
N GLN A 145 8.55 -11.91 3.89
CA GLN A 145 9.22 -13.21 3.87
C GLN A 145 9.11 -13.94 5.21
N ALA A 146 9.26 -13.23 6.34
CA ALA A 146 9.08 -13.79 7.68
C ALA A 146 7.66 -14.37 7.89
N GLU A 147 6.66 -13.81 7.21
CA GLU A 147 5.27 -14.26 7.24
C GLU A 147 4.91 -15.31 6.16
N ASN A 148 5.89 -15.82 5.41
CA ASN A 148 5.68 -16.66 4.22
C ASN A 148 4.79 -15.98 3.16
N LEU A 149 4.99 -14.68 2.97
CA LEU A 149 4.38 -13.85 1.94
C LEU A 149 5.47 -13.31 1.00
N HIS A 150 5.03 -12.77 -0.13
CA HIS A 150 5.93 -12.27 -1.17
C HIS A 150 5.52 -10.89 -1.65
N SER A 151 6.51 -10.14 -2.14
CA SER A 151 6.29 -8.97 -2.99
C SER A 151 6.55 -9.27 -4.45
#